data_AF-A0A2D9HGA2-F1
#
_entry.id   AF-A0A2D9HGA2-F1
#
_cell.length_a   1.000
_cell.length_b   1.000
_cell.length_c   1.000
_cell.angle_alpha   90.00
_cell.angle_beta   90.00
_cell.angle_gamma   90.00
#
_symmetry.space_group_name_H-M   'P 1'
#
loop_
_entity.id
_entity.type
_entity.pdbx_description
1 polymer ?
#
loop_
_entity_poly.entity_id
_entity_poly.type
_entity_poly.pdbx_seq_one_letter_code
_entity_poly.pdbx_strand_id
1 'polypeptide(L)'
;MIIASCAAPAEITVQAPAALVDSYPGNGSVLPADQVSPLLFVFTSELDEGGDFLRHLTLSAIDQESLVPIISCSQPQPQLLECPLGVAPQPETRYELKISPDLPFASGQTLGVAYSRWFETLANGN
;
A
#
# COMPACT_ATOMS: atom_id res chain seq x y z
N MET A 1 24.28 47.59 28.18
CA MET A 1 23.26 46.62 28.59
C MET A 1 22.88 45.84 27.33
N ILE A 2 23.36 44.61 27.16
CA ILE A 2 23.11 43.80 25.96
C ILE A 2 22.16 42.69 26.38
N ILE A 3 20.96 42.69 25.80
CA ILE A 3 19.95 41.66 26.02
C ILE A 3 20.26 40.55 25.01
N ALA A 4 20.85 39.45 25.49
CA ALA A 4 21.09 38.27 24.67
C ALA A 4 19.76 37.52 24.52
N SER A 5 19.15 37.61 23.34
CA SER A 5 18.03 36.73 22.96
C SER A 5 18.56 35.29 22.84
N CYS A 6 18.13 34.42 23.75
CA CYS A 6 18.32 32.98 23.59
C CYS A 6 17.42 32.49 22.45
N ALA A 7 18.01 31.93 21.40
CA ALA A 7 17.26 31.18 20.39
C ALA A 7 16.59 29.98 21.08
N ALA A 8 15.32 29.73 20.76
CA ALA A 8 14.59 28.58 21.27
C ALA A 8 15.33 27.28 20.86
N PRO A 9 15.36 26.26 21.73
CA PRO A 9 15.95 24.98 21.40
C PRO A 9 15.27 24.42 20.14
N ALA A 10 16.08 24.07 19.14
CA ALA A 10 15.60 23.37 17.96
C ALA A 10 15.16 21.97 18.41
N GLU A 11 13.85 21.74 18.47
CA GLU A 11 13.31 20.41 18.68
C GLU A 11 13.56 19.58 17.42
N ILE A 12 14.36 18.51 17.56
CA ILE A 12 14.54 17.53 16.50
C ILE A 12 13.38 16.54 16.62
N THR A 13 12.30 16.77 15.89
CA THR A 13 11.25 15.77 15.70
C THR A 13 11.78 14.68 14.78
N VAL A 14 12.09 13.51 15.36
CA VAL A 14 12.38 12.31 14.58
C VAL A 14 11.06 11.81 14.00
N GLN A 15 10.81 12.11 12.73
CA GLN A 15 9.65 11.58 12.04
C GLN A 15 9.89 10.10 11.70
N ALA A 16 9.00 9.22 12.17
CA ALA A 16 9.07 7.81 11.83
C ALA A 16 8.96 7.64 10.29
N PRO A 17 9.73 6.74 9.68
CA PRO A 17 9.66 6.54 8.24
C PRO A 17 8.28 6.02 7.84
N ALA A 18 7.80 6.47 6.67
CA ALA A 18 6.63 5.89 6.04
C ALA A 18 6.91 4.41 5.72
N ALA A 19 6.01 3.53 6.15
CA ALA A 19 6.14 2.09 5.98
C ALA A 19 4.77 1.43 5.84
N LEU A 20 4.73 0.30 5.14
CA LEU A 20 3.56 -0.56 5.10
C LEU A 20 3.50 -1.37 6.41
N VAL A 21 2.42 -1.17 7.16
CA VAL A 21 2.14 -1.90 8.41
C VAL A 21 1.53 -3.25 8.09
N ASP A 22 0.47 -3.26 7.29
CA ASP A 22 -0.29 -4.46 6.97
C ASP A 22 -0.96 -4.36 5.59
N SER A 23 -1.35 -5.50 5.04
CA SER A 23 -2.12 -5.58 3.80
C SER A 23 -3.19 -6.65 3.85
N TYR A 24 -4.28 -6.40 3.13
CA TYR A 24 -5.23 -7.42 2.74
C TYR A 24 -5.23 -7.55 1.20
N PRO A 25 -5.06 -8.74 0.63
CA PRO A 25 -4.65 -9.97 1.31
C PRO A 25 -3.29 -9.85 2.01
N GLY A 26 -3.11 -10.63 3.07
CA GLY A 26 -1.87 -10.66 3.84
C GLY A 26 -0.74 -11.36 3.08
N ASN A 27 0.51 -11.08 3.44
CA ASN A 27 1.65 -11.76 2.84
C ASN A 27 1.65 -13.26 3.13
N GLY A 28 1.67 -14.08 2.10
CA GLY A 28 1.57 -15.53 2.19
C GLY A 28 0.18 -16.06 2.55
N SER A 29 -0.85 -15.22 2.46
CA SER A 29 -2.22 -15.64 2.72
C SER A 29 -2.76 -16.55 1.60
N VAL A 30 -3.70 -17.42 1.97
CA VAL A 30 -4.44 -18.28 1.05
C VAL A 30 -5.94 -18.06 1.30
N LEU A 31 -6.67 -17.66 0.27
CA LEU A 31 -8.08 -17.24 0.41
C LEU A 31 -8.91 -17.52 -0.85
N PRO A 32 -10.25 -17.58 -0.76
CA PRO A 32 -11.10 -17.69 -1.93
C PRO A 32 -10.89 -16.54 -2.91
N ALA A 33 -10.96 -16.83 -4.22
CA ALA A 33 -10.73 -15.83 -5.27
C ALA A 33 -11.71 -14.65 -5.22
N ASP A 34 -12.95 -14.91 -4.80
CA ASP A 34 -14.02 -13.92 -4.63
C ASP A 34 -13.85 -13.03 -3.38
N GLN A 35 -12.91 -13.37 -2.49
CA GLN A 35 -12.64 -12.62 -1.26
C GLN A 35 -11.41 -11.73 -1.34
N VAL A 36 -10.66 -11.76 -2.44
CA VAL A 36 -9.42 -10.97 -2.58
C VAL A 36 -9.66 -9.46 -2.67
N SER A 37 -10.80 -9.05 -3.24
CA SER A 37 -11.11 -7.63 -3.48
C SER A 37 -12.02 -7.06 -2.38
N PRO A 38 -11.79 -5.83 -1.90
CA PRO A 38 -10.73 -4.90 -2.32
C PRO A 38 -9.36 -5.25 -1.74
N LEU A 39 -8.29 -4.78 -2.39
CA LEU A 39 -6.96 -4.75 -1.77
C LEU A 39 -6.93 -3.63 -0.73
N LEU A 40 -6.43 -3.91 0.48
CA LEU A 40 -6.30 -2.91 1.56
C LEU A 40 -4.83 -2.80 1.96
N PHE A 41 -4.38 -1.57 2.22
CA PHE A 41 -3.03 -1.29 2.70
C PHE A 41 -3.06 -0.30 3.85
N VAL A 42 -2.45 -0.67 4.97
CA VAL A 42 -2.34 0.19 6.15
C VAL A 42 -0.90 0.67 6.25
N PHE A 43 -0.71 1.98 6.39
CA PHE A 43 0.61 2.60 6.50
C PHE A 43 0.84 3.24 7.87
N THR A 44 2.11 3.47 8.21
CA THR A 44 2.50 4.17 9.46
C THR A 44 2.24 5.67 9.41
N SER A 45 2.08 6.23 8.21
CA SER A 45 2.00 7.66 7.95
C SER A 45 0.79 7.97 7.06
N GLU A 46 0.27 9.19 7.17
CA GLU A 46 -0.86 9.64 6.37
C GLU A 46 -0.47 9.78 4.89
N LEU A 47 -1.28 9.21 4.00
CA LEU A 47 -1.11 9.28 2.56
C LEU A 47 -1.46 10.67 2.03
N ASP A 48 -0.87 11.05 0.90
CA ASP A 48 -1.06 12.35 0.26
C ASP A 48 -2.51 12.59 -0.23
N GLU A 49 -3.15 13.67 0.21
CA GLU A 49 -4.53 13.97 -0.18
C GLU A 49 -4.63 14.23 -1.69
N GLY A 50 -5.44 13.42 -2.39
CA GLY A 50 -5.64 13.56 -3.83
C GLY A 50 -4.51 12.96 -4.69
N GLY A 51 -3.63 12.16 -4.09
CA GLY A 51 -2.60 11.42 -4.81
C GLY A 51 -3.19 10.41 -5.82
N ASP A 52 -2.55 10.30 -6.99
CA ASP A 52 -2.83 9.20 -7.93
C ASP A 52 -2.12 7.93 -7.43
N PHE A 53 -2.78 7.21 -6.50
CA PHE A 53 -2.20 6.02 -5.87
C PHE A 53 -2.16 4.80 -6.80
N LEU A 54 -3.03 4.76 -7.80
CA LEU A 54 -3.19 3.60 -8.67
C LEU A 54 -1.89 3.25 -9.41
N ARG A 55 -1.16 4.26 -9.90
CA ARG A 55 0.10 4.09 -10.63
C ARG A 55 1.25 3.50 -9.79
N HIS A 56 1.12 3.49 -8.47
CA HIS A 56 2.13 2.99 -7.54
C HIS A 56 1.90 1.52 -7.17
N LEU A 57 0.85 0.89 -7.69
CA LEU A 57 0.48 -0.47 -7.38
C LEU A 57 0.50 -1.35 -8.64
N THR A 58 0.90 -2.59 -8.47
CA THR A 58 0.82 -3.59 -9.53
C THR A 58 0.43 -4.92 -8.92
N LEU A 59 -0.57 -5.58 -9.51
CA LEU A 59 -0.95 -6.94 -9.18
C LEU A 59 -0.72 -7.83 -10.41
N SER A 60 0.07 -8.88 -10.25
CA SER A 60 0.38 -9.83 -11.32
C SER A 60 0.21 -11.26 -10.84
N ALA A 61 -0.32 -12.14 -11.70
CA ALA A 61 -0.26 -13.58 -11.43
C ALA A 61 1.19 -14.05 -11.54
N ILE A 62 1.69 -14.74 -10.52
CA ILE A 62 3.01 -15.37 -10.56
C ILE A 62 2.95 -16.50 -11.58
N ASP A 63 4.03 -16.65 -12.35
CA ASP A 63 4.17 -17.64 -13.45
C ASP A 63 3.25 -17.42 -14.65
N GLN A 64 2.50 -16.31 -14.68
CA GLN A 64 1.72 -15.87 -15.84
C GLN A 64 2.15 -14.45 -16.22
N GLU A 65 2.27 -14.15 -17.51
CA GLU A 65 2.49 -12.77 -17.99
C GLU A 65 1.17 -11.97 -17.98
N SER A 66 0.42 -12.03 -16.88
CA SER A 66 -0.89 -11.41 -16.75
C SER A 66 -0.94 -10.43 -15.58
N LEU A 67 -1.31 -9.18 -15.89
CA LEU A 67 -1.63 -8.16 -14.91
C LEU A 67 -3.11 -8.21 -14.57
N VAL A 68 -3.42 -8.18 -13.28
CA VAL A 68 -4.79 -8.02 -12.81
C VAL A 68 -5.08 -6.52 -12.67
N PRO A 69 -6.09 -5.99 -13.37
CA PRO A 69 -6.40 -4.57 -13.31
C PRO A 69 -6.91 -4.19 -11.91
N ILE A 70 -6.27 -3.17 -11.33
CA ILE A 70 -6.80 -2.40 -10.20
C ILE A 70 -7.57 -1.23 -10.82
N ILE A 71 -8.85 -1.05 -10.46
CA ILE A 71 -9.70 -0.04 -11.15
C ILE A 71 -9.43 1.36 -10.61
N SER A 72 -9.35 1.47 -9.28
CA SER A 72 -9.22 2.72 -8.57
C SER A 72 -8.54 2.46 -7.24
N CYS A 73 -8.10 3.54 -6.61
CA CYS A 73 -7.66 3.52 -5.23
C CYS A 73 -8.26 4.74 -4.52
N SER A 74 -8.84 4.51 -3.36
CA SER A 74 -9.41 5.54 -2.51
C SER A 74 -8.75 5.48 -1.13
N GLN A 75 -8.77 6.61 -0.44
CA GLN A 75 -8.22 6.76 0.91
C GLN A 75 -9.39 6.96 1.87
N PRO A 76 -10.06 5.88 2.33
CA PRO A 76 -11.20 6.01 3.25
C PRO A 76 -10.79 6.53 4.64
N GLN A 77 -9.51 6.40 4.99
CA GLN A 77 -8.91 6.96 6.21
C GLN A 77 -7.48 7.43 5.91
N PRO A 78 -6.91 8.39 6.67
CA PRO A 78 -5.61 8.98 6.34
C PRO A 78 -4.48 7.97 6.08
N GLN A 79 -4.47 6.85 6.78
CA GLN A 79 -3.42 5.82 6.70
C GLN A 79 -3.84 4.55 5.94
N LEU A 80 -5.07 4.52 5.40
CA LEU A 80 -5.65 3.35 4.75
C LEU A 80 -5.87 3.64 3.26
N LEU A 81 -5.32 2.76 2.42
CA LEU A 81 -5.58 2.75 0.99
C LEU A 81 -6.44 1.53 0.65
N GLU A 82 -7.55 1.76 -0.05
CA GLU A 82 -8.48 0.74 -0.52
C GLU A 82 -8.51 0.73 -2.06
N CYS A 83 -8.23 -0.41 -2.68
CA CYS A 83 -8.10 -0.53 -4.12
C CYS A 83 -8.91 -1.73 -4.64
N PRO A 84 -10.13 -1.51 -5.17
CA PRO A 84 -10.92 -2.58 -5.78
C PRO A 84 -10.28 -3.12 -7.07
N LEU A 85 -10.37 -4.43 -7.25
CA LEU A 85 -9.97 -5.10 -8.48
C LEU A 85 -11.06 -4.98 -9.55
N GLY A 86 -10.65 -4.92 -10.81
CA GLY A 86 -11.60 -4.83 -11.92
C GLY A 86 -12.13 -6.15 -12.43
N VAL A 87 -11.46 -7.22 -12.06
CA VAL A 87 -11.90 -8.59 -12.30
C VAL A 87 -11.59 -9.40 -11.06
N ALA A 88 -12.45 -10.38 -10.78
CA ALA A 88 -12.13 -11.37 -9.77
C ALA A 88 -10.83 -12.10 -10.16
N PRO A 89 -9.88 -12.29 -9.24
CA PRO A 89 -8.76 -13.18 -9.45
C PRO A 89 -9.19 -14.57 -9.90
N GLN A 90 -8.31 -15.25 -10.60
CA GLN A 90 -8.50 -16.65 -10.97
C GLN A 90 -8.31 -17.53 -9.73
N PRO A 91 -9.07 -18.62 -9.59
CA PRO A 91 -8.79 -19.68 -8.60
C PRO A 91 -7.43 -20.33 -8.83
N GLU A 92 -6.89 -20.98 -7.79
CA GLU A 92 -5.64 -21.76 -7.85
C GLU A 92 -4.44 -21.00 -8.45
N THR A 93 -4.40 -19.69 -8.21
CA THR A 93 -3.43 -18.79 -8.80
C THR A 93 -2.71 -18.03 -7.70
N ARG A 94 -1.38 -18.03 -7.78
CA ARG A 94 -0.55 -17.20 -6.91
C ARG A 94 -0.41 -15.81 -7.53
N TYR A 95 -0.51 -14.79 -6.71
CA TYR A 95 -0.38 -13.39 -7.11
C TYR A 95 0.75 -12.71 -6.36
N GLU A 96 1.43 -11.80 -7.05
CA GLU A 96 2.38 -10.85 -6.49
C GLU A 96 1.80 -9.45 -6.58
N LEU A 97 1.81 -8.76 -5.45
CA LEU A 97 1.36 -7.39 -5.26
C LEU A 97 2.56 -6.51 -4.91
N LYS A 98 2.85 -5.54 -5.76
CA LYS A 98 3.95 -4.59 -5.59
C LYS A 98 3.44 -3.20 -5.26
N ILE A 99 4.11 -2.57 -4.30
CA ILE A 99 3.94 -1.15 -3.96
C ILE A 99 5.26 -0.45 -4.25
N SER A 100 5.19 0.57 -5.09
CA SER A 100 6.35 1.32 -5.55
C SER A 100 6.91 2.23 -4.43
N PRO A 101 8.24 2.40 -4.32
CA PRO A 101 8.88 3.22 -3.28
C PRO A 101 8.55 4.73 -3.40
N ASP A 102 7.97 5.16 -4.51
CA ASP A 102 7.59 6.54 -4.80
C ASP A 102 6.14 6.89 -4.37
N LEU A 103 5.43 5.96 -3.71
CA LEU A 103 4.10 6.23 -3.13
C LEU A 103 4.17 7.46 -2.19
N PRO A 104 3.39 8.53 -2.43
CA PRO A 104 3.50 9.79 -1.70
C PRO A 104 2.71 9.80 -0.38
N PHE A 105 3.24 10.51 0.61
CA PHE A 105 2.63 10.75 1.93
C PHE A 105 2.41 12.24 2.18
N ALA A 106 1.44 12.59 3.02
CA ALA A 106 1.07 13.97 3.35
C ALA A 106 2.23 14.81 3.92
N SER A 107 3.24 14.15 4.51
CA SER A 107 4.45 14.80 5.00
C SER A 107 5.43 15.25 3.90
N GLY A 108 5.16 14.93 2.64
CA GLY A 108 6.06 15.15 1.51
C GLY A 108 7.14 14.07 1.33
N GLN A 109 7.16 13.06 2.21
CA GLN A 109 8.00 11.87 2.05
C GLN A 109 7.36 10.88 1.06
N THR A 110 8.17 9.98 0.52
CA THR A 110 7.67 8.77 -0.16
C THR A 110 7.89 7.54 0.71
N LEU A 111 7.33 6.41 0.31
CA LEU A 111 7.51 5.12 0.99
C LEU A 111 8.99 4.72 1.13
N GLY A 112 9.84 5.14 0.19
CA GLY A 112 11.29 5.01 0.24
C GLY A 112 11.82 3.59 -0.01
N VAL A 113 11.00 2.57 0.18
CA VAL A 113 11.31 1.15 -0.09
C VAL A 113 10.16 0.50 -0.85
N ALA A 114 10.50 -0.36 -1.81
CA ALA A 114 9.51 -1.14 -2.54
C ALA A 114 8.99 -2.27 -1.63
N TYR A 115 7.69 -2.51 -1.64
CA TYR A 115 7.11 -3.70 -1.00
C TYR A 115 6.67 -4.69 -2.07
N SER A 116 6.98 -5.97 -1.86
CA SER A 116 6.38 -7.08 -2.58
C SER A 116 5.69 -7.99 -1.57
N ARG A 117 4.43 -8.29 -1.82
CA ARG A 117 3.60 -9.22 -1.07
C ARG A 117 3.09 -10.28 -2.03
N TRP A 118 2.90 -11.51 -1.57
CA TRP A 118 2.25 -12.54 -2.36
C TRP A 118 1.05 -13.13 -1.62
N PHE A 119 0.08 -13.65 -2.36
CA PHE A 119 -1.03 -14.44 -1.82
C PHE A 119 -1.45 -15.47 -2.86
N GLU A 120 -2.25 -16.44 -2.46
CA GLU A 120 -2.72 -17.53 -3.33
C GLU A 120 -4.22 -17.69 -3.22
N THR A 121 -4.88 -17.90 -4.35
CA THR A 121 -6.33 -18.16 -4.38
C THR A 121 -6.61 -19.64 -4.25
N LEU A 122 -7.65 -19.99 -3.49
CA LEU A 122 -8.12 -21.36 -3.36
C LEU A 122 -8.77 -21.86 -4.66
N ALA A 123 -8.81 -23.18 -4.82
CA ALA A 123 -9.69 -23.82 -5.79
C ALA A 123 -11.15 -23.44 -5.54
N ASN A 124 -11.93 -23.34 -6.61
CA ASN A 124 -13.38 -23.24 -6.48
C ASN A 124 -13.86 -24.46 -5.68
N GLY A 125 -14.59 -24.22 -4.58
CA GLY A 125 -15.21 -25.30 -3.84
C GLY A 125 -16.14 -26.08 -4.77
N ASN A 126 -15.89 -27.38 -4.92
CA ASN A 126 -16.84 -28.32 -5.52
C ASN A 126 -18.06 -28.49 -4.61
#